data_AF-A0A972X8V5-F1
#
_entry.id   AF-A0A972X8V5-F1
#
_cell.length_a   1.000
_cell.length_b   1.000
_cell.length_c   1.000
_cell.angle_alpha   90.00
_cell.angle_beta   90.00
_cell.angle_gamma   90.00
#
_symmetry.space_group_name_H-M   'P 1'
#
loop_
_entity.id
_entity.type
_entity.pdbx_description
1 polymer ?
#
loop_
_entity_poly.entity_id
_entity_poly.type
_entity_poly.pdbx_seq_one_letter_code
_entity_poly.pdbx_strand_id
1 'polypeptide(L)'
;MEPIARTIQLLATRITSEGFGDDSLDLLVIAHAARDLHVNEILVQVMVDDHEPEVARERAFAVVARTICAASDRHRTLEEPVERPLVTAC
;
A
#
# COMPACT_ATOMS: atom_id res chain seq x y z
N MET A 1 -12.26 -8.84 -5.41
CA MET A 1 -11.48 -7.68 -4.92
C MET A 1 -10.11 -7.77 -5.57
N GLU A 2 -9.66 -6.73 -6.26
CA GLU A 2 -8.26 -6.67 -6.69
C GLU A 2 -7.34 -6.57 -5.46
N PRO A 3 -6.13 -7.16 -5.51
CA PRO A 3 -5.19 -7.06 -4.41
C PRO A 3 -4.72 -5.59 -4.27
N ILE A 4 -4.69 -5.08 -3.04
CA ILE A 4 -4.34 -3.68 -2.75
C ILE A 4 -2.97 -3.26 -3.30
N ALA A 5 -2.03 -4.21 -3.38
CA ALA A 5 -0.74 -4.01 -4.02
C ALA A 5 -0.86 -3.58 -5.49
N ARG A 6 -1.84 -4.14 -6.22
CA ARG A 6 -2.12 -3.77 -7.62
C ARG A 6 -2.70 -2.36 -7.72
N THR A 7 -3.61 -2.00 -6.81
CA THR A 7 -4.16 -0.64 -6.71
C THR A 7 -3.05 0.39 -6.48
N ILE A 8 -2.14 0.13 -5.52
CA ILE A 8 -0.98 0.98 -5.24
C ILE A 8 -0.09 1.13 -6.49
N GLN A 9 0.15 0.04 -7.22
CA GLN A 9 1.04 0.04 -8.37
C GLN A 9 0.47 0.78 -9.59
N LEU A 10 -0.83 0.62 -9.84
CA LEU A 10 -1.56 1.37 -10.87
C LEU A 10 -1.59 2.87 -10.54
N LEU A 11 -1.88 3.21 -9.28
CA LEU A 11 -1.92 4.59 -8.85
C LEU A 11 -0.53 5.26 -8.88
N ALA A 12 0.51 4.56 -8.45
CA ALA A 12 1.88 5.08 -8.54
C ALA A 12 2.28 5.41 -9.99
N THR A 13 1.85 4.56 -10.94
CA THR A 13 2.10 4.78 -12.36
C THR A 13 1.39 6.05 -12.85
N ARG A 14 0.11 6.22 -12.45
CA ARG A 14 -0.70 7.38 -12.83
C ARG A 14 -0.18 8.68 -12.23
N ILE A 15 0.11 8.70 -10.93
CA ILE A 15 0.73 9.85 -10.25
C ILE A 15 2.03 10.26 -10.96
N THR A 16 2.85 9.30 -11.37
CA THR A 16 4.12 9.58 -12.06
C THR A 16 3.91 10.21 -13.45
N SER A 17 2.83 9.87 -14.15
CA SER A 17 2.57 10.36 -15.52
C SER A 17 1.70 11.61 -15.57
N GLU A 18 0.76 11.75 -14.64
CA GLU A 18 -0.37 12.69 -14.71
C GLU A 18 -0.49 13.56 -13.45
N GLY A 19 0.29 13.27 -12.40
CA GLY A 19 0.15 13.91 -11.08
C GLY A 19 -1.05 13.35 -10.30
N PHE A 20 -1.35 14.00 -9.17
CA PHE A 20 -2.36 13.53 -8.19
C PHE A 20 -3.82 13.83 -8.54
N GLY A 21 -4.12 14.19 -9.79
CA GLY A 21 -5.36 14.82 -10.22
C GLY A 21 -6.66 14.19 -9.70
N ASP A 22 -7.20 13.20 -10.41
CA ASP A 22 -8.54 12.64 -10.15
C ASP A 22 -8.51 11.33 -9.30
N ASP A 23 -7.43 11.13 -8.56
CA ASP A 23 -7.11 9.87 -7.85
C ASP A 23 -7.82 9.70 -6.51
N SER A 24 -8.83 10.52 -6.24
CA SER A 24 -9.49 10.64 -4.93
C SER A 24 -10.03 9.31 -4.39
N LEU A 25 -10.65 8.48 -5.24
CA LEU A 25 -11.18 7.18 -4.81
C LEU A 25 -10.08 6.15 -4.51
N ASP A 26 -9.06 6.06 -5.38
CA ASP A 26 -7.94 5.13 -5.19
C ASP A 26 -7.13 5.49 -3.94
N LEU A 27 -6.91 6.79 -3.70
CA LEU A 27 -6.25 7.30 -2.49
C LEU A 27 -7.04 7.02 -1.22
N LEU A 28 -8.37 7.10 -1.26
CA LEU A 28 -9.23 6.77 -0.11
C LEU A 28 -9.18 5.28 0.25
N VAL A 29 -9.13 4.40 -0.75
CA VAL A 29 -8.96 2.95 -0.54
C VAL A 29 -7.62 2.68 0.15
N ILE A 30 -6.55 3.30 -0.32
CA ILE A 30 -5.21 3.17 0.26
C ILE A 30 -5.17 3.76 1.67
N ALA A 31 -5.83 4.90 1.90
CA ALA A 31 -5.93 5.52 3.22
C ALA A 31 -6.66 4.62 4.25
N HIS A 32 -7.71 3.91 3.83
CA HIS A 32 -8.38 2.94 4.70
C HIS A 32 -7.45 1.80 5.12
N ALA A 33 -6.77 1.17 4.16
CA ALA A 33 -5.83 0.11 4.49
C ALA A 33 -4.63 0.60 5.31
N ALA A 34 -4.18 1.83 5.09
CA ALA A 34 -3.13 2.45 5.90
C ALA A 34 -3.56 2.58 7.37
N ARG A 35 -4.83 2.92 7.63
CA ARG A 35 -5.39 3.00 8.98
C ARG A 35 -5.46 1.63 9.65
N ASP A 36 -5.90 0.61 8.92
CA ASP A 36 -5.96 -0.78 9.42
C ASP A 36 -4.56 -1.31 9.80
N LEU A 37 -3.52 -0.79 9.15
CA LEU A 37 -2.13 -1.14 9.41
C LEU A 37 -1.41 -0.16 10.36
N HIS A 38 -2.14 0.74 11.00
CA HIS A 38 -1.62 1.75 11.93
C HIS A 38 -0.48 2.61 11.36
N VAL A 39 -0.54 2.94 10.07
CA VAL A 39 0.37 3.92 9.45
C VAL A 39 0.13 5.30 10.10
N ASN A 40 1.20 6.11 10.22
CA ASN A 40 1.13 7.44 10.81
C ASN A 40 0.02 8.29 10.18
N GLU A 41 -0.93 8.74 11.01
CA GLU A 41 -2.13 9.45 10.58
C GLU A 41 -1.84 10.76 9.83
N ILE A 42 -0.77 11.47 10.21
CA ILE A 42 -0.37 12.71 9.53
C ILE A 42 0.00 12.43 8.07
N LEU A 43 0.69 11.32 7.81
CA LEU A 43 1.03 10.94 6.43
C LEU A 43 -0.22 10.56 5.63
N VAL A 44 -1.17 9.87 6.27
CA VAL A 44 -2.44 9.53 5.62
C VAL A 44 -3.26 10.78 5.31
N GLN A 45 -3.29 11.77 6.21
CA GLN A 45 -3.97 13.05 6.00
C GLN A 45 -3.31 13.86 4.87
N VAL A 46 -2.00 14.04 4.90
CA VAL A 46 -1.26 14.77 3.85
C VAL A 46 -1.46 14.13 2.48
N MET A 47 -1.51 12.80 2.40
CA MET A 47 -1.69 12.09 1.12
C MET A 47 -3.04 12.41 0.44
N VAL A 48 -4.11 12.57 1.21
CA VAL A 48 -5.49 12.72 0.67
C VAL A 48 -5.96 14.17 0.61
N ASP A 49 -5.23 15.10 1.22
CA ASP A 49 -5.56 16.53 1.22
C ASP A 49 -5.19 17.15 -0.14
N ASP A 50 -6.18 17.70 -0.85
CA ASP A 50 -6.00 18.34 -2.16
C ASP A 50 -5.48 19.78 -2.05
N HIS A 51 -5.41 20.34 -0.85
CA HIS A 51 -4.82 21.64 -0.56
C HIS A 51 -3.33 21.56 -0.22
N GLU A 52 -2.81 20.37 0.10
CA GLU A 52 -1.38 20.16 0.32
C GLU A 52 -0.58 20.25 -0.98
N PRO A 53 0.67 20.74 -0.95
CA PRO A 53 1.52 20.76 -2.13
C PRO A 53 1.71 19.36 -2.71
N GLU A 54 1.67 19.24 -4.04
CA GLU A 54 1.77 17.96 -4.76
C GLU A 54 2.98 17.12 -4.31
N VAL A 55 4.15 17.75 -4.15
CA VAL A 55 5.37 17.07 -3.67
C VAL A 55 5.23 16.51 -2.25
N ALA A 56 4.44 17.15 -1.38
CA ALA A 56 4.16 16.64 -0.05
C ALA A 56 3.27 15.40 -0.13
N ARG A 57 2.24 15.43 -0.98
CA ARG A 57 1.32 14.32 -1.25
C ARG A 57 2.05 13.12 -1.84
N GLU A 58 2.93 13.32 -2.81
CA GLU A 58 3.79 12.28 -3.40
C GLU A 58 4.66 11.57 -2.36
N ARG A 59 5.32 12.36 -1.50
CA ARG A 59 6.17 11.82 -0.44
C ARG A 59 5.36 11.03 0.58
N ALA A 60 4.21 11.58 0.99
CA ALA A 60 3.30 10.90 1.90
C ALA A 60 2.81 9.58 1.30
N PHE A 61 2.36 9.59 0.05
CA PHE A 61 1.97 8.39 -0.69
C PHE A 61 3.09 7.35 -0.75
N ALA A 62 4.31 7.73 -1.11
CA ALA A 62 5.43 6.79 -1.19
C ALA A 62 5.70 6.08 0.15
N VAL A 63 5.61 6.80 1.27
CA VAL A 63 5.79 6.22 2.61
C VAL A 63 4.63 5.30 2.98
N VAL A 64 3.39 5.71 2.72
CA VAL A 64 2.18 4.91 2.96
C VAL A 64 2.24 3.62 2.14
N ALA A 65 2.45 3.74 0.83
CA ALA A 65 2.53 2.62 -0.11
C ALA A 65 3.61 1.60 0.31
N ARG A 66 4.81 2.07 0.63
CA ARG A 66 5.90 1.19 1.11
C ARG A 66 5.50 0.43 2.37
N THR A 67 4.82 1.09 3.31
CA THR A 67 4.42 0.48 4.57
C THR A 67 3.37 -0.61 4.36
N ILE A 68 2.37 -0.35 3.51
CA ILE A 68 1.32 -1.32 3.16
C ILE A 68 1.92 -2.53 2.43
N CYS A 69 2.79 -2.32 1.45
CA CYS A 69 3.45 -3.41 0.73
C CYS A 69 4.29 -4.28 1.67
N ALA A 70 5.09 -3.67 2.55
CA ALA A 70 5.90 -4.40 3.52
C ALA A 70 5.07 -5.16 4.57
N ALA A 71 3.88 -4.66 4.94
CA ALA A 71 2.95 -5.39 5.80
C ALA A 71 2.32 -6.58 5.07
N SER A 72 1.94 -6.41 3.80
CA SER A 72 1.34 -7.45 2.97
C SER A 72 2.30 -8.63 2.74
N ASP A 73 3.59 -8.34 2.49
CA ASP A 73 4.61 -9.38 2.36
C ASP A 73 4.84 -10.18 3.64
N ARG A 74 4.78 -9.52 4.80
CA ARG A 74 4.91 -10.20 6.10
C ARG A 74 3.75 -11.17 6.36
N HIS A 75 2.53 -10.80 6.01
CA HIS A 75 1.39 -11.71 6.13
C HIS A 75 1.51 -12.91 5.20
N ARG A 76 1.96 -12.71 3.95
CA ARG A 76 2.19 -13.79 2.99
C ARG A 76 3.23 -14.81 3.47
N THR A 77 4.27 -14.36 4.20
CA THR A 77 5.36 -15.24 4.68
C THR A 77 4.93 -16.09 5.89
N LEU A 78 3.89 -15.69 6.63
CA LEU A 78 3.39 -16.44 7.79
C LEU A 78 2.35 -17.52 7.42
N GLU A 79 1.80 -17.46 6.20
CA GLU A 79 0.78 -18.40 5.71
C GLU A 79 1.36 -19.51 4.81
N GLU A 80 2.65 -19.49 4.47
CA GLU A 80 3.27 -20.62 3.77
C GLU A 80 3.37 -21.84 4.71
N PRO A 81 2.70 -22.97 4.41
CA PRO A 81 2.87 -24.19 5.19
C PRO A 81 4.30 -24.68 4.99
N VAL A 82 5.01 -24.87 6.10
CA VAL A 82 6.28 -25.61 6.13
C VAL A 82 5.99 -26.98 5.53
N GLU A 83 6.36 -27.18 4.27
CA GLU A 83 6.41 -28.51 3.67
C GLU A 83 7.41 -29.32 4.49
N ARG A 84 6.89 -30.09 5.44
CA ARG A 84 7.67 -31.11 6.14
C ARG A 84 8.14 -32.09 5.07
N PRO A 85 9.45 -32.32 4.90
CA PRO A 85 9.87 -33.41 4.05
C PRO A 85 9.30 -34.69 4.65
N LEU A 86 8.50 -35.40 3.85
CA LEU A 86 8.12 -36.78 4.11
C LEU A 86 9.44 -37.55 4.23
N VAL A 87 9.85 -37.82 5.47
CA VAL A 87 10.85 -38.83 5.76
C VAL A 87 10.21 -40.15 5.35
N THR A 88 10.50 -40.60 4.13
CA THR A 88 10.24 -41.97 3.72
C THR A 88 11.17 -42.85 4.53
N ALA A 89 10.67 -43.36 5.65
CA ALA A 89 11.25 -44.50 6.33
C ALA A 89 10.80 -45.77 5.59
N CYS A 90 11.77 -46.67 5.41
CA CYS A 90 11.73 -48.02 4.82
C CYS A 90 11.96 -48.10 3.31
#